data_AF-A0A939HX32-F1
#
_entry.id   AF-A0A939HX32-F1
#
_cell.length_a   1.000
_cell.length_b   1.000
_cell.length_c   1.000
_cell.angle_alpha   90.00
_cell.angle_beta   90.00
_cell.angle_gamma   90.00
#
_symmetry.space_group_name_H-M   'P 1'
#
loop_
_entity.id
_entity.type
_entity.pdbx_description
1 polymer ?
#
loop_
_entity_poly.entity_id
_entity_poly.type
_entity_poly.pdbx_seq_one_letter_code
_entity_poly.pdbx_strand_id
1 'polypeptide(L)'
;MAQLAKKLKAKGLNVMSFSGLTLSELRSPKSPPGSEALLAELDILIDGPYVESQAINSPDSPVSSRNQQVRIFNPEFQDRITWASDQV
;
A
#
# COMPACT_ATOMS: atom_id res chain seq x y z
N MET A 1 8.17 5.27 -11.16
CA MET A 1 7.51 5.42 -9.84
C MET A 1 8.47 5.43 -8.67
N ALA A 2 9.38 4.46 -8.52
CA ALA A 2 10.34 4.43 -7.40
C ALA A 2 11.12 5.74 -7.17
N GLN A 3 11.63 6.37 -8.24
CA GLN A 3 12.33 7.66 -8.12
C GLN A 3 11.45 8.79 -7.58
N LEU A 4 10.15 8.79 -7.88
CA LEU A 4 9.22 9.77 -7.32
C LEU A 4 9.00 9.48 -5.83
N ALA A 5 8.73 8.22 -5.46
CA ALA A 5 8.58 7.81 -4.06
C ALA A 5 9.80 8.23 -3.23
N LYS A 6 11.01 7.94 -3.72
CA LYS A 6 12.27 8.37 -3.09
C LYS A 6 12.36 9.88 -2.88
N LYS A 7 11.98 10.68 -3.87
CA LYS A 7 11.97 12.15 -3.77
C LYS A 7 10.93 12.66 -2.77
N LEU A 8 9.78 12.00 -2.66
CA LEU A 8 8.74 12.33 -1.68
C LEU A 8 9.23 12.02 -0.25
N LYS A 9 9.84 10.84 -0.04
CA LYS A 9 10.44 10.47 1.25
C LYS A 9 11.56 11.41 1.67
N ALA A 10 12.41 11.84 0.73
CA ALA A 10 13.44 12.84 0.99
C ALA A 10 12.88 14.21 1.43
N LYS A 11 11.59 14.47 1.18
CA LYS A 11 10.87 15.68 1.64
C LYS A 11 10.06 15.44 2.92
N GLY A 12 10.22 14.28 3.58
CA GLY A 12 9.48 13.93 4.79
C GLY A 12 8.05 13.47 4.54
N LEU A 13 7.68 13.13 3.29
CA LEU A 13 6.36 12.59 2.97
C LEU A 13 6.38 11.06 3.01
N ASN A 14 5.28 10.48 3.49
CA ASN A 14 5.07 9.03 3.45
C ASN A 14 4.41 8.61 2.14
N VAL A 15 4.74 7.42 1.65
CA VAL A 15 4.28 6.90 0.37
C VAL A 15 3.50 5.61 0.58
N MET A 16 2.25 5.63 0.13
CA MET A 16 1.36 4.47 0.08
C MET A 16 1.05 4.11 -1.37
N SER A 17 0.84 2.82 -1.66
CA SER A 17 0.41 2.35 -2.98
C SER A 17 -0.65 1.27 -2.90
N PHE A 18 -1.65 1.33 -3.78
CA PHE A 18 -2.55 0.23 -4.11
C PHE A 18 -2.05 -0.43 -5.39
N SER A 19 -1.53 -1.65 -5.29
CA SER A 19 -0.85 -2.29 -6.44
C SER A 19 -1.78 -3.08 -7.34
N GLY A 20 -2.91 -3.57 -6.82
CA GLY A 20 -3.72 -4.59 -7.49
C GLY A 20 -3.04 -5.97 -7.58
N LEU A 21 -1.86 -6.13 -6.98
CA LEU A 21 -1.03 -7.34 -6.98
C LEU A 21 -0.66 -7.70 -5.55
N THR A 22 -0.60 -8.98 -5.22
CA THR A 22 -0.10 -9.42 -3.92
C THR A 22 1.39 -9.12 -3.76
N LEU A 23 1.87 -9.00 -2.52
CA LEU A 23 3.30 -8.84 -2.25
C LEU A 23 4.13 -9.99 -2.84
N SER A 24 3.59 -11.22 -2.85
CA SER A 24 4.25 -12.38 -3.45
C SER A 24 4.45 -12.20 -4.96
N GLU A 25 3.43 -11.72 -5.68
CA GLU A 25 3.53 -11.43 -7.11
C GLU A 25 4.54 -10.31 -7.39
N LEU A 26 4.55 -9.26 -6.57
CA LEU A 26 5.48 -8.14 -6.68
C LEU A 26 6.95 -8.51 -6.40
N ARG A 27 7.19 -9.60 -5.67
CA ARG A 27 8.53 -10.17 -5.40
C ARG A 27 8.88 -11.36 -6.30
N SER A 28 7.96 -11.77 -7.15
CA SER A 28 8.16 -12.95 -8.00
C SER A 28 9.13 -12.68 -9.15
N PRO A 29 9.69 -13.72 -9.78
CA PRO A 29 10.47 -13.57 -11.01
C PRO A 29 9.69 -12.95 -12.18
N LYS A 30 8.35 -12.95 -12.11
CA LYS A 30 7.45 -12.36 -13.12
C LYS A 30 6.96 -10.96 -12.72
N SER A 31 7.51 -10.38 -11.66
CA SER A 31 7.10 -9.06 -11.18
C SER A 31 7.31 -7.97 -12.25
N PRO A 32 6.45 -6.93 -12.27
CA PRO A 32 6.66 -5.78 -13.13
C PRO A 32 8.05 -5.15 -12.92
N PRO A 33 8.70 -4.65 -13.99
CA PRO A 33 9.99 -3.99 -13.87
C PRO A 33 9.98 -2.85 -12.83
N GLY A 34 10.94 -2.88 -11.91
CA GLY A 34 11.08 -1.88 -10.86
C GLY A 34 10.16 -2.08 -9.64
N SER A 35 9.46 -3.21 -9.53
CA SER A 35 8.63 -3.53 -8.35
C SER A 35 9.44 -3.52 -7.06
N GLU A 36 10.57 -4.23 -7.01
CA GLU A 36 11.49 -4.23 -5.85
C GLU A 36 11.97 -2.82 -5.47
N ALA A 37 12.38 -2.04 -6.48
CA ALA A 37 12.84 -0.67 -6.24
C ALA A 37 11.72 0.25 -5.72
N LEU A 38 10.47 0.02 -6.12
CA LEU A 38 9.34 0.77 -5.56
C LEU A 38 9.00 0.28 -4.15
N LEU A 39 8.96 -1.04 -3.92
CA LEU A 39 8.68 -1.64 -2.61
C LEU A 39 9.63 -1.11 -1.52
N ALA A 40 10.91 -0.94 -1.85
CA ALA A 40 11.91 -0.37 -0.94
C ALA A 40 11.62 1.08 -0.51
N GLU A 41 10.83 1.81 -1.30
CA GLU A 41 10.50 3.22 -1.07
C GLU A 41 9.07 3.41 -0.54
N LEU A 42 8.29 2.33 -0.35
CA LEU A 42 6.94 2.41 0.22
C LEU A 42 6.98 2.37 1.74
N ASP A 43 6.07 3.10 2.37
CA ASP A 43 5.80 3.01 3.81
C ASP A 43 4.63 2.05 4.07
N ILE A 44 3.63 2.06 3.19
CA ILE A 44 2.46 1.19 3.23
C ILE A 44 2.16 0.66 1.82
N LEU A 45 1.84 -0.61 1.71
CA LEU A 45 1.31 -1.23 0.49
C LEU A 45 -0.05 -1.84 0.79
N ILE A 46 -1.05 -1.52 -0.03
CA ILE A 46 -2.30 -2.29 -0.10
C ILE A 46 -2.15 -3.29 -1.23
N ASP A 47 -2.00 -4.56 -0.87
CA ASP A 47 -1.75 -5.64 -1.80
C ASP A 47 -3.03 -6.41 -2.16
N GLY A 48 -3.04 -7.01 -3.36
CA GLY A 48 -4.15 -7.80 -3.89
C GLY A 48 -5.10 -7.04 -4.82
N PRO A 49 -5.78 -7.74 -5.74
CA PRO A 49 -6.72 -7.14 -6.69
C PRO A 49 -7.99 -6.66 -5.99
N TYR A 50 -8.65 -5.65 -6.55
CA TYR A 50 -10.01 -5.32 -6.15
C TYR A 50 -10.98 -6.38 -6.69
N VAL A 51 -11.89 -6.88 -5.84
CA VAL A 51 -12.91 -7.86 -6.20
C VAL A 51 -14.27 -7.30 -5.78
N GLU A 52 -15.13 -6.98 -6.74
CA GLU A 52 -16.40 -6.31 -6.48
C GLU A 52 -17.33 -7.08 -5.52
N SER A 53 -17.40 -8.40 -5.63
CA SER A 53 -18.18 -9.24 -4.71
C SER A 53 -17.65 -9.25 -3.27
N GLN A 54 -16.44 -8.73 -3.08
CA GLN A 54 -15.77 -8.58 -1.79
C GLN A 54 -15.59 -7.11 -1.40
N ALA A 55 -16.23 -6.18 -2.11
CA ALA A 55 -16.09 -4.75 -1.88
C ALA A 55 -16.37 -4.38 -0.40
N ILE A 56 -15.53 -3.50 0.11
CA ILE A 56 -15.71 -2.84 1.40
C ILE A 56 -15.98 -1.37 1.12
N ASN A 57 -17.20 -0.93 1.40
CA ASN A 57 -17.65 0.45 1.24
C ASN A 57 -17.76 1.13 2.61
N SER A 58 -16.67 1.08 3.38
CA SER A 58 -16.60 1.69 4.71
C SER A 58 -15.52 2.76 4.74
N PRO A 59 -15.81 3.97 5.26
CA PRO A 59 -14.80 5.02 5.43
C PRO A 59 -13.72 4.63 6.46
N ASP A 60 -13.99 3.63 7.29
CA ASP A 60 -13.10 3.18 8.35
C ASP A 60 -12.16 2.05 7.90
N SER A 61 -12.18 1.67 6.62
CA SER A 61 -11.37 0.59 6.09
C SER A 61 -10.26 1.09 5.18
N PRO A 62 -9.00 0.70 5.42
CA PRO A 62 -7.88 1.06 4.54
C PRO A 62 -7.85 0.24 3.24
N VAL A 63 -8.75 -0.75 3.11
CA VAL A 63 -8.84 -1.62 1.92
C VAL A 63 -10.22 -1.49 1.30
N SER A 64 -10.28 -1.60 -0.02
CA SER A 64 -11.54 -1.49 -0.77
C SER A 64 -12.17 -2.85 -1.06
N SER A 65 -11.48 -3.96 -0.77
CA SER A 65 -11.96 -5.33 -0.97
C SER A 65 -11.40 -6.28 0.09
N ARG A 66 -12.21 -7.24 0.57
CA ARG A 66 -11.85 -8.15 1.68
C ARG A 66 -10.62 -9.02 1.44
N ASN A 67 -10.27 -9.28 0.19
CA ASN A 67 -9.09 -10.06 -0.17
C ASN A 67 -7.79 -9.23 -0.18
N GLN A 68 -7.86 -7.91 0.02
CA GLN A 68 -6.69 -7.04 0.06
C GLN A 68 -6.08 -7.00 1.45
N GLN A 69 -4.76 -6.82 1.54
CA GLN A 69 -4.05 -6.72 2.81
C GLN A 69 -3.23 -5.44 2.91
N VAL A 70 -3.26 -4.83 4.10
CA VAL A 70 -2.34 -3.76 4.46
C VAL A 70 -0.98 -4.38 4.81
N ARG A 71 0.05 -3.99 4.08
CA ARG A 71 1.47 -4.31 4.35
C ARG A 71 2.14 -3.04 4.86
N ILE A 72 2.60 -3.07 6.10
CA ILE A 72 3.29 -1.94 6.71
C ILE A 72 4.80 -2.18 6.60
N PHE A 73 5.51 -1.28 5.94
CA PHE A 73 6.97 -1.32 5.80
C PHE A 73 7.67 -0.31 6.69
N ASN A 74 7.02 0.83 6.99
CA ASN A 74 7.51 1.78 7.99
C ASN A 74 6.92 1.45 9.38
N PRO A 75 7.74 1.04 10.36
CA PRO A 75 7.29 0.66 11.70
C PRO A 75 6.50 1.75 12.44
N GLU A 76 6.71 3.03 12.11
CA GLU A 76 5.98 4.15 12.73
C GLU A 76 4.46 4.06 12.56
N PHE A 77 3.98 3.27 11.59
CA PHE A 77 2.55 3.07 11.34
C PHE A 77 1.97 1.80 11.97
N GLN A 78 2.76 0.91 12.59
CA GLN A 78 2.25 -0.39 13.08
C GLN A 78 1.04 -0.27 14.01
N ASP A 79 1.04 0.72 14.90
CA ASP A 79 -0.03 0.95 15.89
C ASP A 79 -0.85 2.21 15.60
N ARG A 80 -0.65 2.84 14.43
CA ARG A 80 -1.24 4.16 14.08
C ARG A 80 -2.18 4.12 12.89
N ILE A 81 -2.50 2.92 12.38
CA ILE A 81 -3.48 2.73 11.32
C ILE A 81 -4.88 2.76 11.96
N THR A 82 -5.30 3.95 12.39
CA THR A 82 -6.68 4.28 12.74
C THR A 82 -7.25 5.14 11.63
N TRP A 83 -7.56 4.52 10.48
CA TRP A 83 -8.17 5.24 9.37
C TRP A 83 -9.68 5.18 9.49
N ALA A 84 -10.21 5.73 10.58
CA ALA A 84 -11.40 6.54 10.43
C ALA A 84 -10.88 7.83 9.80
N SER A 85 -11.62 8.41 8.85
CA SER A 85 -11.60 9.86 8.66
C SER A 85 -11.24 10.54 9.99
N ASP A 86 -10.16 11.32 10.02
CA ASP A 86 -10.09 12.44 10.97
C ASP A 86 -11.35 13.27 10.65
N GLN A 87 -12.47 12.91 11.30
CA GLN A 87 -13.76 13.57 11.19
C GLN A 87 -13.55 14.94 11.80
N VAL A 88 -13.16 15.88 10.95
CA VAL A 88 -13.42 17.31 11.15
C VAL A 88 -14.80 17.61 10.62
#